data_AF-A0AA38VMA9-F1
#
_entry.id   AF-A0AA38VMA9-F1
#
_cell.length_a   1.000
_cell.length_b   1.000
_cell.length_c   1.000
_cell.angle_alpha   90.00
_cell.angle_beta   90.00
_cell.angle_gamma   90.00
#
_symmetry.space_group_name_H-M   'P 1'
#
loop_
_entity.id
_entity.type
_entity.pdbx_description
1 polymer ?
#
loop_
_entity_poly.entity_id
_entity_poly.type
_entity_poly.pdbx_seq_one_letter_code
_entity_poly.pdbx_strand_id
1 'polypeptide(L)'
;MDDLRFFQHFLLHAYPPLPIRGVAVWRDVAALCHSYDYLVHAMLGLAASHLSLGATTSSRTSFTAQAFEHRVTAINLLNQALSEPCASKAEGDARFAAIMSLTFQSSYMPEGMLDFLSMIRGCTVVSHSAMPAFEDSMFRSFSLEGHIESLRSLNQGREDSPEDEGLVDAFLSSIRAVGALCRSTMEVRFLAAFEAVVKTAKISAVDSFAGLSAFYMIFGQATNEDFKAFRDPGNFAAQILLAHFFLVEYMIGAIALQPIMGSFPFRKEITVAWIRAIADKLPAEYDQHIRWPLEFAEFLLNDKSRGALPE
;
A
#
# COMPACT_ATOMS: atom_id res chain seq x y z
N MET A 1 18.47 12.52 -20.38
CA MET A 1 17.50 13.64 -20.30
C MET A 1 16.24 13.24 -19.55
N ASP A 2 15.77 11.99 -19.69
CA ASP A 2 14.58 11.51 -18.98
C ASP A 2 14.76 11.39 -17.45
N ASP A 3 15.94 11.01 -16.95
CA ASP A 3 16.19 10.91 -15.49
C ASP A 3 15.95 12.23 -14.75
N LEU A 4 16.41 13.36 -15.32
CA LEU A 4 16.15 14.69 -14.73
C LEU A 4 14.64 15.02 -14.71
N ARG A 5 13.90 14.59 -15.73
CA ARG A 5 12.45 14.73 -15.80
C ARG A 5 11.75 13.85 -14.76
N PHE A 6 12.18 12.60 -14.60
CA PHE A 6 11.65 11.69 -13.58
C PHE A 6 11.94 12.22 -12.18
N PHE A 7 13.15 12.72 -11.93
CA PHE A 7 13.53 13.32 -10.67
C PHE A 7 12.67 14.54 -10.35
N GLN A 8 12.50 15.47 -11.29
CA GLN A 8 11.62 16.62 -11.14
C GLN A 8 10.17 16.18 -10.85
N HIS A 9 9.66 15.17 -11.58
CA HIS A 9 8.31 14.64 -11.38
C HIS A 9 8.15 13.98 -10.01
N PHE A 10 9.15 13.27 -9.51
CA PHE A 10 9.17 12.73 -8.15
C PHE A 10 8.95 13.83 -7.11
N LEU A 11 9.75 14.92 -7.18
CA LEU A 11 9.70 16.00 -6.20
C LEU A 11 8.36 16.73 -6.15
N LEU A 12 7.67 16.82 -7.29
CA LEU A 12 6.46 17.62 -7.42
C LEU A 12 5.18 16.80 -7.30
N HIS A 13 5.19 15.54 -7.71
CA HIS A 13 3.96 14.78 -7.96
C HIS A 13 3.99 13.32 -7.53
N ALA A 14 5.13 12.64 -7.63
CA ALA A 14 5.20 11.18 -7.48
C ALA A 14 5.91 10.69 -6.21
N TYR A 15 6.29 11.57 -5.29
CA TYR A 15 6.79 11.13 -3.98
C TYR A 15 5.67 10.38 -3.22
N PRO A 16 6.00 9.36 -2.42
CA PRO A 16 4.99 8.62 -1.69
C PRO A 16 4.12 9.47 -0.75
N PRO A 17 2.79 9.22 -0.68
CA PRO A 17 1.88 9.95 0.19
C PRO A 17 2.08 9.67 1.68
N LEU A 18 2.94 8.70 2.03
CA LEU A 18 3.28 8.34 3.40
C LEU A 18 4.74 8.71 3.71
N PRO A 19 5.07 9.13 4.95
CA PRO A 19 4.14 9.38 6.06
C PRO A 19 3.13 10.48 5.75
N ILE A 20 1.97 10.47 6.41
CA ILE A 20 0.89 11.44 6.17
C ILE A 20 1.47 12.85 6.34
N ARG A 21 1.24 13.73 5.35
CA ARG A 21 1.83 15.09 5.28
C ARG A 21 3.37 15.11 5.23
N GLY A 22 3.98 14.05 4.69
CA GLY A 22 5.44 13.84 4.62
C GLY A 22 6.20 14.66 3.59
N VAL A 23 5.69 15.81 3.11
CA VAL A 23 6.36 16.64 2.08
C VAL A 23 7.78 17.05 2.52
N ALA A 24 7.93 17.43 3.79
CA ALA A 24 9.24 17.78 4.34
C ALA A 24 10.18 16.55 4.38
N VAL A 25 9.66 15.40 4.79
CA VAL A 25 10.42 14.13 4.82
C VAL A 25 10.96 13.79 3.43
N TRP A 26 10.10 13.80 2.41
CA TRP A 26 10.51 13.47 1.04
C TRP A 26 11.44 14.51 0.40
N ARG A 27 11.38 15.77 0.85
CA ARG A 27 12.38 16.79 0.47
C ARG A 27 13.75 16.49 1.05
N ASP A 28 13.80 16.07 2.31
CA ASP A 28 15.06 15.68 2.98
C ASP A 28 15.62 14.38 2.37
N VAL A 29 14.76 13.40 2.05
CA VAL A 29 15.13 12.19 1.28
C VAL A 29 15.78 12.56 -0.05
N ALA A 30 15.18 13.50 -0.79
CA ALA A 30 15.73 13.96 -2.06
C ALA A 30 17.11 14.62 -1.91
N ALA A 31 17.37 15.30 -0.79
CA ALA A 31 18.70 15.84 -0.50
C ALA A 31 19.73 14.71 -0.26
N LEU A 32 19.32 13.55 0.24
CA LEU A 32 20.21 12.40 0.47
C LEU A 32 20.50 11.58 -0.79
N CYS A 33 19.61 11.60 -1.79
CA CYS A 33 19.66 10.62 -2.89
C CYS A 33 21.00 10.59 -3.65
N HIS A 34 21.65 11.74 -3.83
CA HIS A 34 22.95 11.82 -4.52
C HIS A 34 24.08 11.00 -3.86
N SER A 35 23.93 10.60 -2.60
CA SER A 35 24.87 9.76 -1.87
C SER A 35 24.55 8.26 -1.91
N TYR A 36 23.39 7.87 -2.46
CA TYR A 36 22.86 6.51 -2.40
C TYR A 36 22.18 6.10 -3.72
N ASP A 37 22.91 5.39 -4.58
CA ASP A 37 22.43 5.01 -5.92
C ASP A 37 21.12 4.21 -5.91
N TYR A 38 20.96 3.27 -4.96
CA TYR A 38 19.71 2.51 -4.82
C TYR A 38 18.49 3.41 -4.59
N LEU A 39 18.67 4.54 -3.88
CA LEU A 39 17.61 5.47 -3.57
C LEU A 39 17.25 6.30 -4.82
N VAL A 40 18.24 6.82 -5.54
CA VAL A 40 18.00 7.54 -6.81
C VAL A 40 17.24 6.65 -7.77
N HIS A 41 17.70 5.42 -8.00
CA HIS A 41 17.03 4.49 -8.89
C HIS A 41 15.59 4.18 -8.41
N ALA A 42 15.36 4.00 -7.11
CA ALA A 42 14.00 3.77 -6.60
C ALA A 42 13.06 4.97 -6.85
N MET A 43 13.56 6.20 -6.64
CA MET A 43 12.81 7.44 -6.90
C MET A 43 12.47 7.62 -8.39
N LEU A 44 13.47 7.41 -9.27
CA LEU A 44 13.29 7.52 -10.72
C LEU A 44 12.33 6.46 -11.25
N GLY A 45 12.44 5.21 -10.78
CA GLY A 45 11.55 4.13 -11.14
C GLY A 45 10.09 4.42 -10.75
N LEU A 46 9.86 4.90 -9.53
CA LEU A 46 8.54 5.31 -9.05
C LEU A 46 7.94 6.42 -9.92
N ALA A 47 8.71 7.46 -10.19
CA ALA A 47 8.25 8.59 -10.99
C ALA A 47 7.95 8.22 -12.44
N ALA A 48 8.78 7.36 -13.05
CA ALA A 48 8.54 6.83 -14.39
C ALA A 48 7.25 5.96 -14.44
N SER A 49 7.00 5.13 -13.42
CA SER A 49 5.72 4.40 -13.28
C SER A 49 4.53 5.34 -13.17
N HIS A 50 4.62 6.36 -12.31
CA HIS A 50 3.55 7.35 -12.13
C HIS A 50 3.26 8.13 -13.41
N LEU A 51 4.29 8.55 -14.14
CA LEU A 51 4.14 9.22 -15.43
C LEU A 51 3.50 8.31 -16.48
N SER A 52 3.91 7.04 -16.54
CA SER A 52 3.38 6.07 -17.50
C SER A 52 1.87 5.84 -17.34
N LEU A 53 1.39 5.79 -16.10
CA LEU A 53 -0.04 5.67 -15.81
C LEU A 53 -0.81 6.97 -16.10
N GLY A 54 -0.25 8.13 -15.71
CA GLY A 54 -0.89 9.43 -15.91
C GLY A 54 -0.91 9.91 -17.37
N ALA A 55 0.05 9.48 -18.20
CA ALA A 55 0.19 9.90 -19.60
C ALA A 55 -0.91 9.35 -20.53
N THR A 56 -1.74 8.42 -20.06
CA THR A 56 -2.85 7.80 -20.80
C THR A 56 -3.92 8.78 -21.30
N THR A 57 -3.91 10.04 -20.83
CA THR A 57 -4.92 11.04 -21.19
C THR A 57 -4.49 12.04 -22.27
N SER A 58 -3.20 12.29 -22.51
CA SER A 58 -2.78 13.38 -23.42
C SER A 58 -1.45 13.19 -24.18
N SER A 59 -0.60 12.19 -23.89
CA SER A 59 0.68 12.01 -24.60
C SER A 59 1.14 10.55 -24.61
N ARG A 60 1.36 10.01 -25.82
CA ARG A 60 1.66 8.61 -26.16
C ARG A 60 3.01 8.04 -25.69
N THR A 61 3.70 8.67 -24.74
CA THR A 61 5.02 8.16 -24.28
C THR A 61 4.86 7.34 -23.01
N SER A 62 4.97 6.02 -23.14
CA SER A 62 5.12 5.12 -22.00
C SER A 62 6.58 5.13 -21.54
N PHE A 63 6.80 5.20 -20.22
CA PHE A 63 8.11 5.06 -19.58
C PHE A 63 8.23 3.73 -18.83
N THR A 64 7.40 2.74 -19.19
CA THR A 64 7.34 1.44 -18.49
C THR A 64 8.69 0.72 -18.53
N ALA A 65 9.41 0.77 -19.64
CA ALA A 65 10.74 0.15 -19.75
C ALA A 65 11.74 0.79 -18.78
N GLN A 66 11.85 2.13 -18.79
CA GLN A 66 12.72 2.86 -17.87
C GLN A 66 12.33 2.63 -16.40
N ALA A 67 11.03 2.59 -16.11
CA ALA A 67 10.53 2.31 -14.76
C ALA A 67 10.99 0.94 -14.25
N PHE A 68 10.95 -0.09 -15.11
CA PHE A 68 11.45 -1.43 -14.79
C PHE A 68 12.97 -1.49 -14.66
N GLU A 69 13.72 -0.84 -15.56
CA GLU A 69 15.18 -0.78 -15.49
C GLU A 69 15.66 -0.14 -14.19
N HIS A 70 15.12 1.02 -13.81
CA HIS A 70 15.44 1.66 -12.53
C HIS A 70 15.01 0.80 -11.34
N ARG A 71 13.85 0.14 -11.39
CA ARG A 71 13.37 -0.76 -10.33
C ARG A 71 14.33 -1.92 -10.08
N VAL A 72 14.75 -2.62 -11.14
CA VAL A 72 15.67 -3.76 -11.04
C VAL A 72 17.01 -3.32 -10.45
N THR A 73 17.55 -2.20 -10.95
CA THR A 73 18.80 -1.63 -10.42
C THR A 73 18.67 -1.25 -8.95
N ALA A 74 17.57 -0.59 -8.56
CA ALA A 74 17.31 -0.22 -7.16
C ALA A 74 17.24 -1.45 -6.24
N ILE A 75 16.52 -2.50 -6.64
CA ILE A 75 16.39 -3.73 -5.85
C ILE A 75 17.75 -4.42 -5.67
N ASN A 76 18.53 -4.53 -6.74
CA ASN A 76 19.85 -5.18 -6.68
C ASN A 76 20.80 -4.41 -5.75
N LEU A 77 20.90 -3.10 -5.92
CA LEU A 77 21.77 -2.24 -5.10
C LEU A 77 21.28 -2.17 -3.63
N LEU A 78 19.97 -2.11 -3.41
CA LEU A 78 19.41 -2.13 -2.05
C LEU A 78 19.67 -3.47 -1.36
N ASN A 79 19.51 -4.60 -2.04
CA ASN A 79 19.83 -5.91 -1.49
C ASN A 79 21.31 -6.04 -1.13
N GLN A 80 22.20 -5.50 -1.97
CA GLN A 80 23.63 -5.43 -1.66
C GLN A 80 23.88 -4.61 -0.39
N ALA A 81 23.28 -3.41 -0.29
CA ALA A 81 23.40 -2.58 0.91
C ALA A 81 22.85 -3.30 2.16
N LEU A 82 21.69 -3.95 2.06
CA LEU A 82 21.07 -4.69 3.17
C LEU A 82 21.86 -5.91 3.62
N SER A 83 22.78 -6.42 2.80
CA SER A 83 23.69 -7.52 3.21
C SER A 83 24.79 -7.05 4.17
N GLU A 84 24.98 -5.74 4.32
CA GLU A 84 25.95 -5.13 5.21
C GLU A 84 25.26 -4.35 6.34
N PRO A 85 25.86 -4.30 7.55
CA PRO A 85 25.36 -3.44 8.63
C PRO A 85 25.21 -2.00 8.18
N CYS A 86 24.13 -1.35 8.61
CA CYS A 86 23.90 0.07 8.33
C CYS A 86 25.01 0.93 8.95
N ALA A 87 25.72 1.71 8.13
CA ALA A 87 26.89 2.46 8.58
C ALA A 87 26.54 3.80 9.23
N SER A 88 25.35 4.34 8.96
CA SER A 88 24.91 5.62 9.51
C SER A 88 23.39 5.74 9.54
N LYS A 89 22.89 6.69 10.35
CA LYS A 89 21.47 7.05 10.35
C LYS A 89 20.96 7.47 8.96
N ALA A 90 21.74 8.30 8.25
CA ALA A 90 21.37 8.77 6.92
C ALA A 90 21.23 7.62 5.91
N GLU A 91 22.08 6.59 6.03
CA GLU A 91 21.95 5.38 5.21
C GLU A 91 20.71 4.57 5.60
N GLY A 92 20.39 4.46 6.90
CA GLY A 92 19.17 3.80 7.37
C GLY A 92 17.91 4.47 6.80
N ASP A 93 17.86 5.80 6.87
CA ASP A 93 16.79 6.61 6.28
C ASP A 93 16.72 6.41 4.74
N ALA A 94 17.86 6.37 4.05
CA ALA A 94 17.91 6.14 2.61
C ALA A 94 17.44 4.74 2.21
N ARG A 95 17.86 3.69 2.92
CA ARG A 95 17.42 2.29 2.71
C ARG A 95 15.90 2.19 2.90
N PHE A 96 15.36 2.84 3.93
CA PHE A 96 13.92 2.86 4.20
C PHE A 96 13.14 3.64 3.13
N ALA A 97 13.64 4.81 2.71
CA ALA A 97 13.05 5.58 1.63
C ALA A 97 13.02 4.82 0.29
N ALA A 98 14.06 4.04 0.00
CA ALA A 98 14.13 3.22 -1.20
C ALA A 98 13.10 2.09 -1.19
N ILE A 99 12.98 1.32 -0.09
CA ILE A 99 11.98 0.26 0.02
C ILE A 99 10.54 0.81 0.02
N MET A 100 10.30 1.97 0.64
CA MET A 100 9.03 2.68 0.55
C MET A 100 8.69 3.07 -0.89
N SER A 101 9.66 3.63 -1.63
CA SER A 101 9.47 4.00 -3.04
C SER A 101 9.17 2.77 -3.91
N LEU A 102 9.87 1.66 -3.70
CA LEU A 102 9.60 0.38 -4.38
C LEU A 102 8.24 -0.23 -4.01
N THR A 103 7.79 -0.04 -2.77
CA THR A 103 6.46 -0.45 -2.30
C THR A 103 5.37 0.30 -3.06
N PHE A 104 5.45 1.63 -3.13
CA PHE A 104 4.50 2.44 -3.88
C PHE A 104 4.57 2.21 -5.39
N GLN A 105 5.75 1.91 -5.93
CA GLN A 105 5.85 1.54 -7.34
C GLN A 105 5.09 0.23 -7.61
N SER A 106 5.13 -0.72 -6.68
CA SER A 106 4.37 -1.97 -6.78
C SER A 106 2.86 -1.74 -6.73
N SER A 107 2.41 -0.73 -5.98
CA SER A 107 0.99 -0.35 -5.94
C SER A 107 0.51 0.43 -7.18
N TYR A 108 1.39 0.66 -8.14
CA TYR A 108 1.08 1.20 -9.48
C TYR A 108 1.09 0.11 -10.56
N MET A 109 1.30 -1.16 -10.19
CA MET A 109 1.39 -2.28 -11.15
C MET A 109 0.14 -3.16 -11.06
N PRO A 110 -0.65 -3.31 -12.15
CA PRO A 110 -1.82 -4.19 -12.18
C PRO A 110 -1.48 -5.65 -11.85
N GLU A 111 -0.27 -6.12 -12.17
CA GLU A 111 0.22 -7.45 -11.86
C GLU A 111 1.06 -7.49 -10.56
N GLY A 112 1.20 -6.35 -9.88
CA GLY A 112 2.15 -6.14 -8.77
C GLY A 112 1.69 -6.55 -7.38
N MET A 113 0.54 -7.21 -7.24
CA MET A 113 -0.03 -7.55 -5.93
C MET A 113 0.96 -8.32 -5.02
N LEU A 114 1.56 -9.39 -5.54
CA LEU A 114 2.48 -10.21 -4.76
C LEU A 114 3.80 -9.48 -4.46
N ASP A 115 4.26 -8.63 -5.38
CA ASP A 115 5.42 -7.76 -5.15
C ASP A 115 5.13 -6.74 -4.06
N PHE A 116 3.96 -6.09 -4.10
CA PHE A 116 3.52 -5.14 -3.10
C PHE A 116 3.52 -5.74 -1.69
N LEU A 117 2.98 -6.95 -1.52
CA LEU A 117 3.01 -7.67 -0.24
C LEU A 117 4.45 -7.95 0.23
N SER A 118 5.35 -8.33 -0.69
CA SER A 118 6.76 -8.57 -0.36
C SER A 118 7.45 -7.29 0.10
N MET A 119 7.19 -6.18 -0.59
CA MET A 119 7.79 -4.88 -0.29
C MET A 119 7.29 -4.33 1.05
N ILE A 120 5.99 -4.49 1.38
CA ILE A 120 5.44 -4.18 2.72
C ILE A 120 6.23 -4.90 3.81
N ARG A 121 6.40 -6.23 3.67
CA ARG A 121 7.15 -7.01 4.66
C ARG A 121 8.62 -6.57 4.70
N GLY A 122 9.18 -6.20 3.55
CA GLY A 122 10.49 -5.57 3.42
C GLY A 122 10.62 -4.28 4.25
N CYS A 123 9.63 -3.39 4.23
CA CYS A 123 9.63 -2.18 5.06
C CYS A 123 9.78 -2.52 6.55
N THR A 124 9.06 -3.52 7.06
CA THR A 124 9.22 -3.97 8.47
C THR A 124 10.60 -4.54 8.76
N VAL A 125 11.18 -5.28 7.82
CA VAL A 125 12.54 -5.83 7.98
C VAL A 125 13.57 -4.71 8.01
N VAL A 126 13.47 -3.74 7.10
CA VAL A 126 14.39 -2.60 7.01
C VAL A 126 14.26 -1.69 8.23
N SER A 127 13.04 -1.39 8.70
CA SER A 127 12.85 -0.57 9.90
C SER A 127 13.50 -1.20 11.13
N HIS A 128 13.40 -2.51 11.32
CA HIS A 128 14.04 -3.18 12.46
C HIS A 128 15.56 -3.36 12.31
N SER A 129 16.05 -3.65 11.10
CA SER A 129 17.46 -3.99 10.88
C SER A 129 18.36 -2.79 10.61
N ALA A 130 17.85 -1.76 9.91
CA ALA A 130 18.62 -0.61 9.48
C ALA A 130 18.32 0.67 10.28
N MET A 131 17.27 0.67 11.12
CA MET A 131 16.82 1.84 11.87
C MET A 131 16.51 1.51 13.35
N PRO A 132 17.51 1.07 14.13
CA PRO A 132 17.30 0.66 15.53
C PRO A 132 16.75 1.79 16.43
N ALA A 133 17.00 3.05 16.07
CA ALA A 133 16.39 4.23 16.70
C ALA A 133 15.39 4.89 15.73
N PHE A 134 14.30 4.17 15.41
CA PHE A 134 13.29 4.65 14.46
C PHE A 134 12.70 6.02 14.84
N GLU A 135 12.54 6.28 16.14
CA GLU A 135 12.05 7.58 16.65
C GLU A 135 12.95 8.77 16.30
N ASP A 136 14.25 8.52 16.09
CA ASP A 136 15.16 9.57 15.67
C ASP A 136 15.13 9.78 14.14
N SER A 137 14.58 8.85 13.36
CA SER A 137 14.53 8.90 11.90
C SER A 137 13.74 10.10 11.37
N MET A 138 14.04 10.50 10.12
CA MET A 138 13.14 11.36 9.35
C MET A 138 11.73 10.76 9.15
N PHE A 139 11.61 9.43 9.24
CA PHE A 139 10.36 8.68 9.13
C PHE A 139 9.67 8.42 10.47
N ARG A 140 10.06 9.07 11.57
CA ARG A 140 9.44 8.85 12.90
C ARG A 140 7.91 8.98 12.91
N SER A 141 7.32 9.84 12.07
CA SER A 141 5.86 9.99 11.95
C SER A 141 5.17 8.80 11.26
N PHE A 142 5.94 7.83 10.79
CA PHE A 142 5.48 6.56 10.25
C PHE A 142 5.46 5.44 11.31
N SER A 143 5.86 5.72 12.56
CA SER A 143 5.59 4.81 13.69
C SER A 143 4.08 4.64 13.87
N LEU A 144 3.65 3.62 14.62
CA LEU A 144 2.22 3.39 14.86
C LEU A 144 1.58 4.63 15.52
N GLU A 145 2.21 5.13 16.57
CA GLU A 145 1.78 6.31 17.32
C GLU A 145 1.81 7.56 16.43
N GLY A 146 2.89 7.77 15.68
CA GLY A 146 3.04 8.91 14.77
C GLY A 146 2.03 8.89 13.62
N HIS A 147 1.70 7.70 13.10
CA HIS A 147 0.70 7.52 12.06
C HIS A 147 -0.69 7.87 12.57
N ILE A 148 -1.06 7.38 13.76
CA ILE A 148 -2.34 7.67 14.42
C ILE A 148 -2.47 9.17 14.70
N GLU A 149 -1.42 9.81 15.24
CA GLU A 149 -1.41 11.24 15.48
C GLU A 149 -1.58 12.04 14.19
N SER A 150 -0.84 11.67 13.14
CA SER A 150 -0.93 12.32 11.83
C SER A 150 -2.31 12.18 11.20
N LEU A 151 -2.94 11.01 11.35
CA LEU A 151 -4.29 10.74 10.87
C LEU A 151 -5.36 11.55 11.63
N ARG A 152 -5.23 11.68 12.96
CA ARG A 152 -6.11 12.54 13.76
C ARG A 152 -5.94 14.00 13.40
N SER A 153 -4.69 14.47 13.24
CA SER A 153 -4.40 15.83 12.80
C SER A 153 -4.96 16.13 11.42
N LEU A 154 -4.87 15.17 10.48
CA LEU A 154 -5.45 15.27 9.15
C LEU A 154 -6.97 15.50 9.17
N ASN A 155 -7.66 14.91 10.15
CA ASN A 155 -9.10 14.96 10.31
C ASN A 155 -9.57 15.99 11.35
N GLN A 156 -8.67 16.82 11.88
CA GLN A 156 -9.00 17.79 12.91
C GLN A 156 -10.06 18.79 12.43
N GLY A 157 -11.17 18.89 13.16
CA GLY A 157 -12.28 19.79 12.82
C GLY A 157 -13.23 19.25 11.74
N ARG A 158 -13.02 18.03 11.25
CA ARG A 158 -13.98 17.31 10.38
C ARG A 158 -14.85 16.41 11.24
N GLU A 159 -16.12 16.30 10.89
CA GLU A 159 -17.00 15.29 11.47
C GLU A 159 -16.57 13.92 10.94
N ASP A 160 -16.28 12.99 11.86
CA ASP A 160 -15.98 11.62 11.48
C ASP A 160 -17.24 10.98 10.93
N SER A 161 -17.20 10.61 9.65
CA SER A 161 -18.34 10.02 8.97
C SER A 161 -18.20 8.50 9.04
N PRO A 162 -19.06 7.79 9.78
CA PRO A 162 -19.03 6.33 9.76
C PRO A 162 -19.34 5.81 8.35
N GLU A 163 -18.90 4.60 8.07
CA GLU A 163 -19.25 3.92 6.82
C GLU A 163 -20.73 3.50 6.83
N ASP A 164 -21.32 3.33 5.64
CA ASP A 164 -22.70 2.86 5.50
C ASP A 164 -22.92 1.52 6.21
N GLU A 165 -23.91 1.46 7.10
CA GLU A 165 -24.14 0.28 7.93
C GLU A 165 -24.49 -0.96 7.09
N GLY A 166 -25.26 -0.78 6.02
CA GLY A 166 -25.60 -1.88 5.10
C GLY A 166 -24.37 -2.43 4.38
N LEU A 167 -23.46 -1.54 3.96
CA LEU A 167 -22.19 -1.92 3.36
C LEU A 167 -21.29 -2.68 4.34
N VAL A 168 -21.20 -2.21 5.59
CA VAL A 168 -20.45 -2.86 6.67
C VAL A 168 -21.01 -4.27 6.94
N ASP A 169 -22.32 -4.42 7.06
CA ASP A 169 -22.96 -5.71 7.32
C ASP A 169 -22.80 -6.69 6.15
N ALA A 170 -22.83 -6.19 4.91
CA ALA A 170 -22.55 -6.97 3.72
C ALA A 170 -21.09 -7.46 3.70
N PHE A 171 -20.13 -6.59 4.02
CA PHE A 171 -18.71 -6.98 4.16
C PHE A 171 -18.54 -8.05 5.24
N LEU A 172 -19.11 -7.86 6.43
CA LEU A 172 -19.02 -8.81 7.54
C LEU A 172 -19.62 -10.17 7.16
N SER A 173 -20.72 -10.17 6.43
CA SER A 173 -21.34 -11.41 5.95
C SER A 173 -20.42 -12.13 4.96
N SER A 174 -19.82 -11.39 4.02
CA SER A 174 -18.86 -11.94 3.05
C SER A 174 -17.63 -12.54 3.74
N ILE A 175 -16.99 -11.82 4.65
CA ILE A 175 -15.76 -12.30 5.30
C ILE A 175 -16.01 -13.50 6.22
N ARG A 176 -17.18 -13.57 6.88
CA ARG A 176 -17.56 -14.72 7.71
C ARG A 176 -17.77 -15.99 6.88
N ALA A 177 -18.30 -15.86 5.66
CA ALA A 177 -18.41 -17.00 4.75
C ALA A 177 -17.02 -17.58 4.39
N VAL A 178 -16.02 -16.71 4.20
CA VAL A 178 -14.62 -17.11 3.98
C VAL A 178 -14.03 -17.83 5.19
N GLY A 179 -14.53 -17.55 6.39
CA GLY A 179 -14.01 -18.11 7.64
C GLY A 179 -13.96 -19.64 7.69
N ALA A 180 -14.91 -20.32 7.04
CA ALA A 180 -14.93 -21.78 6.96
C ALA A 180 -13.80 -22.36 6.07
N LEU A 181 -13.21 -21.55 5.20
CA LEU A 181 -12.11 -21.95 4.32
C LEU A 181 -10.74 -21.79 4.97
N CYS A 182 -10.64 -20.98 6.03
CA CYS A 182 -9.38 -20.64 6.67
C CYS A 182 -8.83 -21.82 7.47
N ARG A 183 -7.55 -22.13 7.23
CA ARG A 183 -6.81 -23.25 7.83
C ARG A 183 -5.54 -22.80 8.54
N SER A 184 -4.95 -21.68 8.12
CA SER A 184 -3.69 -21.19 8.70
C SER A 184 -3.91 -20.15 9.80
N THR A 185 -2.92 -20.03 10.70
CA THR A 185 -2.93 -18.99 11.74
C THR A 185 -2.96 -17.58 11.16
N MET A 186 -2.28 -17.34 10.03
CA MET A 186 -2.33 -16.05 9.35
C MET A 186 -3.73 -15.72 8.85
N GLU A 187 -4.42 -16.66 8.21
CA GLU A 187 -5.80 -16.46 7.72
C GLU A 187 -6.76 -16.14 8.87
N VAL A 188 -6.66 -16.85 10.00
CA VAL A 188 -7.48 -16.59 11.19
C VAL A 188 -7.18 -15.21 11.79
N ARG A 189 -5.90 -14.79 11.83
CA ARG A 189 -5.52 -13.43 12.26
C ARG A 189 -6.10 -12.36 11.35
N PHE A 190 -6.12 -12.59 10.02
CA PHE A 190 -6.75 -11.69 9.05
C PHE A 190 -8.25 -11.55 9.32
N LEU A 191 -8.98 -12.65 9.50
CA LEU A 191 -10.42 -12.60 9.83
C LEU A 191 -10.70 -11.78 11.09
N ALA A 192 -9.93 -12.00 12.15
CA ALA A 192 -10.09 -11.26 13.40
C ALA A 192 -9.82 -9.76 13.21
N ALA A 193 -8.79 -9.40 12.43
CA ALA A 193 -8.49 -8.01 12.10
C ALA A 193 -9.61 -7.37 11.28
N PHE A 194 -10.19 -8.07 10.30
CA PHE A 194 -11.35 -7.59 9.54
C PHE A 194 -12.54 -7.28 10.44
N GLU A 195 -12.91 -8.22 11.32
CA GLU A 195 -14.04 -7.99 12.22
C GLU A 195 -13.82 -6.78 13.13
N ALA A 196 -12.60 -6.59 13.64
CA ALA A 196 -12.27 -5.45 14.49
C ALA A 196 -12.38 -4.13 13.72
N VAL A 197 -11.72 -4.03 12.58
CA VAL A 197 -11.69 -2.82 11.74
C VAL A 197 -13.09 -2.42 11.28
N VAL A 198 -13.85 -3.38 10.76
CA VAL A 198 -15.15 -3.11 10.11
C VAL A 198 -16.24 -2.80 11.14
N LYS A 199 -16.19 -3.39 12.35
CA LYS A 199 -17.07 -2.98 13.45
C LYS A 199 -16.77 -1.54 13.90
N THR A 200 -15.49 -1.16 13.97
CA THR A 200 -15.10 0.23 14.29
C THR A 200 -15.57 1.21 13.23
N ALA A 201 -15.60 0.80 11.94
CA ALA A 201 -16.05 1.66 10.84
C ALA A 201 -17.51 2.15 10.98
N LYS A 202 -18.36 1.44 11.74
CA LYS A 202 -19.73 1.89 12.07
C LYS A 202 -19.76 3.13 12.98
N ILE A 203 -18.65 3.41 13.66
CA ILE A 203 -18.55 4.46 14.68
C ILE A 203 -17.59 5.55 14.20
N SER A 204 -16.44 5.15 13.67
CA SER A 204 -15.34 6.05 13.30
C SER A 204 -14.57 5.46 12.13
N ALA A 205 -14.56 6.14 10.98
CA ALA A 205 -13.72 5.74 9.85
C ALA A 205 -12.24 6.02 10.15
N VAL A 206 -11.96 7.07 10.93
CA VAL A 206 -10.59 7.44 11.33
C VAL A 206 -9.95 6.37 12.20
N ASP A 207 -10.61 5.95 13.29
CA ASP A 207 -10.09 4.90 14.18
C ASP A 207 -10.09 3.54 13.48
N SER A 208 -11.05 3.29 12.59
CA SER A 208 -11.06 2.09 11.74
C SER A 208 -9.85 2.04 10.81
N PHE A 209 -9.50 3.17 10.18
CA PHE A 209 -8.32 3.26 9.31
C PHE A 209 -7.03 3.06 10.10
N ALA A 210 -6.92 3.65 11.30
CA ALA A 210 -5.80 3.38 12.21
C ALA A 210 -5.67 1.88 12.53
N GLY A 211 -6.80 1.18 12.70
CA GLY A 211 -6.86 -0.26 12.91
C GLY A 211 -6.33 -1.10 11.73
N LEU A 212 -6.29 -0.57 10.51
CA LEU A 212 -5.73 -1.29 9.35
C LEU A 212 -4.22 -1.57 9.49
N SER A 213 -3.52 -0.82 10.35
CA SER A 213 -2.12 -1.10 10.73
C SER A 213 -1.91 -2.55 11.19
N ALA A 214 -2.93 -3.19 11.79
CA ALA A 214 -2.88 -4.57 12.22
C ALA A 214 -2.58 -5.55 11.06
N PHE A 215 -3.12 -5.32 9.86
CA PHE A 215 -2.84 -6.16 8.69
C PHE A 215 -1.37 -6.10 8.28
N TYR A 216 -0.82 -4.89 8.24
CA TYR A 216 0.59 -4.65 7.95
C TYR A 216 1.50 -5.31 8.98
N MET A 217 1.12 -5.26 10.26
CA MET A 217 1.83 -5.98 11.32
C MET A 217 1.77 -7.50 11.16
N ILE A 218 0.64 -8.08 10.72
CA ILE A 218 0.55 -9.52 10.45
C ILE A 218 1.57 -9.93 9.38
N PHE A 219 1.70 -9.17 8.29
CA PHE A 219 2.71 -9.44 7.27
C PHE A 219 4.14 -9.31 7.81
N GLY A 220 4.41 -8.23 8.54
CA GLY A 220 5.73 -7.96 9.10
C GLY A 220 6.21 -8.99 10.12
N GLN A 221 5.28 -9.56 10.91
CA GLN A 221 5.57 -10.56 11.94
C GLN A 221 5.52 -12.01 11.44
N ALA A 222 5.05 -12.23 10.21
CA ALA A 222 4.94 -13.58 9.65
C ALA A 222 6.32 -14.23 9.50
N THR A 223 6.40 -15.53 9.79
CA THR A 223 7.57 -16.33 9.45
C THR A 223 7.73 -16.42 7.93
N ASN A 224 8.91 -16.80 7.45
CA ASN A 224 9.11 -17.00 6.01
C ASN A 224 8.18 -18.07 5.44
N GLU A 225 7.94 -19.13 6.20
CA GLU A 225 7.06 -20.23 5.81
C GLU A 225 5.60 -19.78 5.75
N ASP A 226 5.10 -19.13 6.81
CA ASP A 226 3.72 -18.63 6.86
C ASP A 226 3.45 -17.61 5.76
N PHE A 227 4.37 -16.66 5.58
CA PHE A 227 4.22 -15.62 4.54
C PHE A 227 4.23 -16.21 3.13
N LYS A 228 5.07 -17.23 2.88
CA LYS A 228 5.10 -17.93 1.60
C LYS A 228 3.80 -18.71 1.37
N ALA A 229 3.33 -19.44 2.37
CA ALA A 229 2.09 -20.22 2.29
C ALA A 229 0.84 -19.34 2.12
N PHE A 230 0.80 -18.17 2.77
CA PHE A 230 -0.31 -17.23 2.64
C PHE A 230 -0.36 -16.57 1.26
N ARG A 231 0.79 -16.30 0.64
CA ARG A 231 0.88 -15.69 -0.69
C ARG A 231 0.78 -16.67 -1.84
N ASP A 232 0.71 -17.97 -1.55
CA ASP A 232 0.59 -19.01 -2.57
C ASP A 232 -0.69 -18.78 -3.41
N PRO A 233 -0.61 -18.65 -4.74
CA PRO A 233 -1.78 -18.55 -5.61
C PRO A 233 -2.76 -19.73 -5.48
N GLY A 234 -2.29 -20.90 -5.04
CA GLY A 234 -3.12 -22.07 -4.75
C GLY A 234 -3.82 -22.03 -3.38
N ASN A 235 -3.45 -21.09 -2.50
CA ASN A 235 -4.15 -20.86 -1.24
C ASN A 235 -5.36 -19.93 -1.47
N PHE A 236 -6.43 -20.48 -2.02
CA PHE A 236 -7.60 -19.70 -2.42
C PHE A 236 -8.28 -18.94 -1.27
N ALA A 237 -8.25 -19.48 -0.04
CA ALA A 237 -8.75 -18.76 1.14
C ALA A 237 -7.96 -17.46 1.36
N ALA A 238 -6.63 -17.53 1.35
CA ALA A 238 -5.77 -16.35 1.49
C ALA A 238 -5.91 -15.37 0.31
N GLN A 239 -6.06 -15.85 -0.93
CA GLN A 239 -6.33 -14.97 -2.08
C GLN A 239 -7.63 -14.19 -1.91
N ILE A 240 -8.71 -14.84 -1.44
CA ILE A 240 -9.99 -14.16 -1.18
C ILE A 240 -9.86 -13.17 -0.02
N LEU A 241 -9.12 -13.50 1.04
CA LEU A 241 -8.83 -12.56 2.14
C LEU A 241 -8.04 -11.34 1.64
N LEU A 242 -7.10 -11.51 0.71
CA LEU A 242 -6.37 -10.40 0.08
C LEU A 242 -7.28 -9.49 -0.74
N ALA A 243 -8.25 -10.05 -1.48
CA ALA A 243 -9.26 -9.24 -2.18
C ALA A 243 -10.05 -8.36 -1.20
N HIS A 244 -10.49 -8.93 -0.07
CA HIS A 244 -11.17 -8.16 0.98
C HIS A 244 -10.26 -7.12 1.64
N PHE A 245 -8.97 -7.42 1.82
CA PHE A 245 -7.99 -6.50 2.42
C PHE A 245 -7.83 -5.23 1.58
N PHE A 246 -7.61 -5.36 0.27
CA PHE A 246 -7.46 -4.19 -0.58
C PHE A 246 -8.74 -3.38 -0.72
N LEU A 247 -9.91 -4.03 -0.68
CA LEU A 247 -11.20 -3.34 -0.67
C LEU A 247 -11.43 -2.56 0.61
N VAL A 248 -11.29 -3.19 1.77
CA VAL A 248 -11.58 -2.55 3.06
C VAL A 248 -10.64 -1.36 3.29
N GLU A 249 -9.38 -1.50 2.88
CA GLU A 249 -8.42 -0.41 2.95
C GLU A 249 -8.84 0.77 2.05
N TYR A 250 -9.27 0.50 0.82
CA TYR A 250 -9.77 1.54 -0.08
C TYR A 250 -11.05 2.19 0.46
N MET A 251 -12.01 1.39 0.93
CA MET A 251 -13.31 1.87 1.43
C MET A 251 -13.13 2.84 2.60
N ILE A 252 -12.41 2.40 3.63
CA ILE A 252 -12.21 3.21 4.83
C ILE A 252 -11.25 4.37 4.53
N GLY A 253 -10.20 4.12 3.75
CA GLY A 253 -9.29 5.17 3.28
C GLY A 253 -10.01 6.27 2.53
N ALA A 254 -11.00 5.89 1.71
CA ALA A 254 -12.14 6.66 1.18
C ALA A 254 -12.44 7.95 1.94
N ILE A 255 -12.72 7.72 3.22
CA ILE A 255 -13.26 8.69 4.16
C ILE A 255 -12.14 9.27 5.02
N ALA A 256 -11.33 8.40 5.63
CA ALA A 256 -10.31 8.78 6.62
C ALA A 256 -9.15 9.59 6.01
N LEU A 257 -8.83 9.35 4.73
CA LEU A 257 -7.76 10.03 3.99
C LEU A 257 -8.29 11.00 2.94
N GLN A 258 -9.60 11.31 2.94
CA GLN A 258 -10.21 12.22 1.95
C GLN A 258 -9.41 13.51 1.68
N PRO A 259 -8.80 14.21 2.66
CA PRO A 259 -8.08 15.46 2.39
C PRO A 259 -6.80 15.27 1.58
N ILE A 260 -6.25 14.05 1.52
CA ILE A 260 -5.05 13.71 0.74
C ILE A 260 -5.31 12.62 -0.30
N MET A 261 -6.56 12.27 -0.56
CA MET A 261 -6.92 11.18 -1.48
C MET A 261 -6.30 11.36 -2.86
N GLY A 262 -6.13 12.61 -3.31
CA GLY A 262 -5.46 12.92 -4.58
C GLY A 262 -3.99 12.54 -4.67
N SER A 263 -3.35 12.21 -3.55
CA SER A 263 -1.99 11.67 -3.52
C SER A 263 -1.96 10.15 -3.76
N PHE A 264 -3.12 9.51 -3.95
CA PHE A 264 -3.27 8.08 -4.27
C PHE A 264 -3.98 7.87 -5.63
N PRO A 265 -3.52 8.51 -6.72
CA PRO A 265 -4.31 8.71 -7.94
C PRO A 265 -4.72 7.43 -8.67
N PHE A 266 -4.00 6.32 -8.46
CA PHE A 266 -4.23 5.05 -9.15
C PHE A 266 -4.76 3.95 -8.24
N ARG A 267 -5.01 4.26 -6.96
CA ARG A 267 -5.30 3.23 -5.94
C ARG A 267 -6.58 2.47 -6.28
N LYS A 268 -7.61 3.17 -6.76
CA LYS A 268 -8.89 2.56 -7.13
C LYS A 268 -8.72 1.54 -8.25
N GLU A 269 -8.11 1.95 -9.36
CA GLU A 269 -7.94 1.14 -10.57
C GLU A 269 -7.08 -0.09 -10.30
N ILE A 270 -6.00 0.08 -9.52
CA ILE A 270 -5.09 -1.02 -9.17
C ILE A 270 -5.76 -2.02 -8.22
N THR A 271 -6.50 -1.55 -7.20
CA THR A 271 -7.27 -2.43 -6.31
C THR A 271 -8.25 -3.29 -7.10
N VAL A 272 -8.99 -2.68 -8.05
CA VAL A 272 -9.94 -3.43 -8.89
C VAL A 272 -9.23 -4.44 -9.79
N ALA A 273 -8.10 -4.06 -10.39
CA ALA A 273 -7.29 -4.97 -11.21
C ALA A 273 -6.81 -6.19 -10.40
N TRP A 274 -6.36 -6.00 -9.16
CA TRP A 274 -5.93 -7.09 -8.29
C TRP A 274 -7.08 -8.03 -7.93
N ILE A 275 -8.27 -7.50 -7.63
CA ILE A 275 -9.45 -8.31 -7.29
C ILE A 275 -9.90 -9.15 -8.49
N ARG A 276 -9.94 -8.56 -9.69
CA ARG A 276 -10.23 -9.31 -10.93
C ARG A 276 -9.22 -10.42 -11.17
N ALA A 277 -7.93 -10.12 -11.05
CA ALA A 277 -6.87 -11.11 -11.23
C ALA A 277 -6.93 -12.26 -10.21
N ILE A 278 -7.44 -12.01 -8.99
CA ILE A 278 -7.76 -13.07 -8.03
C ILE A 278 -8.96 -13.88 -8.53
N ALA A 279 -10.08 -13.22 -8.85
CA ALA A 279 -11.31 -13.87 -9.29
C ALA A 279 -11.09 -14.79 -10.50
N ASP A 280 -10.33 -14.34 -11.51
CA ASP A 280 -10.03 -15.09 -12.73
C ASP A 280 -9.27 -16.39 -12.49
N LYS A 281 -8.58 -16.52 -11.34
CA LYS A 281 -7.77 -17.69 -10.99
C LYS A 281 -8.47 -18.64 -10.02
N LEU A 282 -9.61 -18.25 -9.45
CA LEU A 282 -10.34 -19.07 -8.50
C LEU A 282 -11.13 -20.18 -9.21
N PRO A 283 -11.12 -21.42 -8.68
CA PRO A 283 -12.05 -22.44 -9.14
C PRO A 283 -13.51 -22.08 -8.83
N ALA A 284 -14.45 -22.57 -9.63
CA ALA A 284 -15.88 -22.23 -9.53
C ALA A 284 -16.52 -22.50 -8.15
N GLU A 285 -15.98 -23.44 -7.36
CA GLU A 285 -16.46 -23.71 -5.99
C GLU A 285 -16.26 -22.53 -5.03
N TYR A 286 -15.36 -21.60 -5.37
CA TYR A 286 -15.08 -20.39 -4.60
C TYR A 286 -15.87 -19.16 -5.07
N ASP A 287 -16.68 -19.26 -6.14
CA ASP A 287 -17.42 -18.13 -6.72
C ASP A 287 -18.27 -17.38 -5.69
N GLN A 288 -18.93 -18.11 -4.79
CA GLN A 288 -19.76 -17.52 -3.74
C GLN A 288 -18.96 -16.65 -2.75
N HIS A 289 -17.67 -16.95 -2.54
CA HIS A 289 -16.82 -16.28 -1.55
C HIS A 289 -16.15 -15.02 -2.12
N ILE A 290 -15.92 -14.97 -3.43
CA ILE A 290 -15.33 -13.80 -4.11
C ILE A 290 -16.38 -12.86 -4.70
N ARG A 291 -17.64 -13.30 -4.80
CA ARG A 291 -18.73 -12.53 -5.42
C ARG A 291 -18.85 -11.12 -4.88
N TRP A 292 -18.97 -10.96 -3.56
CA TRP A 292 -19.16 -9.64 -2.95
C TRP A 292 -17.96 -8.70 -3.22
N PRO A 293 -16.69 -9.12 -3.00
CA PRO A 293 -15.54 -8.32 -3.39
C PRO A 293 -15.57 -7.86 -4.86
N LEU A 294 -15.87 -8.79 -5.77
CA LEU A 294 -15.86 -8.51 -7.20
C LEU A 294 -16.98 -7.53 -7.59
N GLU A 295 -18.21 -7.78 -7.15
CA GLU A 295 -19.35 -6.88 -7.42
C GLU A 295 -19.11 -5.46 -6.87
N PHE A 296 -18.55 -5.36 -5.67
CA PHE A 296 -18.22 -4.07 -5.08
C PHE A 296 -17.09 -3.36 -5.83
N ALA A 297 -16.05 -4.09 -6.26
CA ALA A 297 -14.98 -3.54 -7.09
C ALA A 297 -15.51 -3.00 -8.43
N GLU A 298 -16.45 -3.69 -9.07
CA GLU A 298 -17.11 -3.22 -10.28
C GLU A 298 -17.98 -1.97 -10.02
N PHE A 299 -18.69 -1.93 -8.88
CA PHE A 299 -19.42 -0.74 -8.47
C PHE A 299 -18.49 0.48 -8.32
N LEU A 300 -17.31 0.33 -7.69
CA LEU A 300 -16.33 1.42 -7.52
C LEU A 300 -15.83 2.03 -8.85
N LEU A 301 -15.73 1.24 -9.92
CA LEU A 301 -15.35 1.77 -11.23
C LEU A 301 -16.45 2.62 -11.86
N ASN A 302 -17.70 2.22 -11.64
CA ASN A 302 -18.88 2.89 -12.21
C ASN A 302 -19.31 4.11 -11.39
N ASP A 303 -19.01 4.12 -10.09
CA ASP A 303 -19.28 5.23 -9.20
C ASP A 303 -18.20 6.32 -9.33
N LYS A 304 -18.57 7.43 -9.98
CA LYS A 304 -17.72 8.62 -10.09
C LYS A 304 -17.70 9.47 -8.82
N SER A 305 -18.61 9.24 -7.87
CA SER A 305 -18.74 10.04 -6.65
C SER A 305 -17.76 9.64 -5.55
N ARG A 306 -17.45 8.33 -5.42
CA ARG A 306 -16.49 7.78 -4.43
C ARG A 306 -15.01 7.82 -4.84
N GLY A 307 -14.65 8.72 -5.76
CA GLY A 307 -13.27 8.90 -6.24
C GLY A 307 -13.01 10.20 -6.98
N ALA A 308 -13.95 11.15 -6.96
CA ALA A 308 -13.71 12.46 -7.53
C ALA A 308 -12.69 13.21 -6.66
N LEU A 309 -11.55 13.54 -7.27
CA LEU A 309 -10.70 14.61 -6.76
C LEU A 309 -11.57 15.87 -6.66
N PRO A 310 -11.51 16.65 -5.56
CA PRO A 310 -11.95 18.03 -5.65
C PRO A 310 -11.16 18.70 -6.77
N GLU A 311 -11.87 19.38 -7.68
CA GLU A 311 -11.26 20.24 -8.71
C GLU A 311 -10.34 21.32 -8.09
#